data_AF-A0A8H3F077-F1
#
_entry.id   AF-A0A8H3F077-F1
#
_cell.length_a   1.000
_cell.length_b   1.000
_cell.length_c   1.000
_cell.angle_alpha   90.00
_cell.angle_beta   90.00
_cell.angle_gamma   90.00
#
_symmetry.space_group_name_H-M   'P 1'
#
loop_
_entity.id
_entity.type
_entity.pdbx_description
1 polymer ?
#
loop_
_entity_poly.entity_id
_entity_poly.type
_entity_poly.pdbx_seq_one_letter_code
_entity_poly.pdbx_strand_id
1 'polypeptide(L)'
;MVTSGAHIKELGQAPPGQLSLHAVAKEFLQPRHTMSGFEWRNQRGSDGTVFVRALRSLVTANLPKILPDLDSGIADQIKIELGKLSGAHGRRSVSVFAMVKLLVGRAGCIAFFGHDMGSNEVLTQFFLGIYNDCIKAQSSDFLETVTCVAEEVFIKAEYFRLLPESIAAIVSRGQNRSRTMFEALHSIVERRRRMQDGALLTRDVLQDLIENAPSDWSVPRCVHEIMGLWIGAFGTLVPTATYAVLDLYSHPDNIVPLQAELRGPAFSEFLATSQGLPLLDAFLQESMRLSFSESSKRAPERNQEMNGD
;
A
#
# COMPACT_ATOMS: atom_id res chain seq x y z
N MET A 1 6.59 20.03 20.55
CA MET A 1 7.05 19.89 19.16
C MET A 1 8.56 19.95 19.16
N VAL A 2 9.24 18.96 18.58
CA VAL A 2 10.71 18.88 18.56
C VAL A 2 11.18 19.13 17.14
N THR A 3 12.07 20.11 16.96
CA THR A 3 12.55 20.54 15.62
C THR A 3 14.07 20.45 15.47
N SER A 4 14.82 20.22 16.55
CA SER A 4 16.28 20.08 16.48
C SER A 4 16.69 18.66 16.09
N GLY A 5 17.68 18.55 15.19
CA GLY A 5 18.17 17.24 14.72
C GLY A 5 18.70 16.35 15.85
N ALA A 6 19.33 16.95 16.87
CA ALA A 6 19.83 16.22 18.04
C ALA A 6 18.69 15.55 18.83
N HIS A 7 17.63 16.29 19.14
CA HIS A 7 16.49 15.74 19.88
C HIS A 7 15.64 14.79 19.01
N ILE A 8 15.59 14.97 17.68
CA ILE A 8 14.98 13.99 16.77
C ILE A 8 15.73 12.66 16.83
N LYS A 9 17.07 12.70 16.86
CA LYS A 9 17.91 11.50 16.99
C LYS A 9 17.69 10.82 18.36
N GLU A 10 17.62 11.60 19.43
CA GLU A 10 17.32 11.11 20.79
C GLU A 10 15.94 10.44 20.84
N LEU A 11 14.89 11.07 20.31
CA LEU A 11 13.56 10.48 20.18
C LEU A 11 13.61 9.18 19.37
N GLY A 12 14.42 9.15 18.30
CA GLY A 12 14.69 7.97 17.49
C GLY A 12 15.19 6.78 18.31
N GLN A 13 16.08 7.05 19.26
CA GLN A 13 16.78 6.09 20.12
C GLN A 13 16.04 5.77 21.44
N ALA A 14 14.89 6.38 21.68
CA ALA A 14 14.15 6.18 22.92
C ALA A 14 13.83 4.70 23.18
N PRO A 15 13.99 4.21 24.43
CA PRO A 15 13.72 2.83 24.80
C PRO A 15 12.31 2.37 24.40
N PRO A 16 12.14 1.07 24.08
CA PRO A 16 10.85 0.51 23.67
C PRO A 16 9.69 0.87 24.60
N GLY A 17 9.97 0.85 25.92
CA GLY A 17 9.06 1.11 27.05
C GLY A 17 8.59 2.56 27.24
N GLN A 18 9.11 3.52 26.48
CA GLN A 18 8.88 4.95 26.74
C GLN A 18 8.04 5.62 25.65
N LEU A 19 8.22 5.23 24.40
CA LEU A 19 7.58 5.86 23.26
C LEU A 19 7.10 4.82 22.26
N SER A 20 5.80 4.84 21.92
CA SER A 20 5.18 3.90 20.99
C SER A 20 4.69 4.61 19.72
N LEU A 21 5.30 4.24 18.58
CA LEU A 21 4.78 4.60 17.26
C LEU A 21 3.51 3.81 16.93
N HIS A 22 3.40 2.59 17.47
CA HIS A 22 2.25 1.72 17.26
C HIS A 22 0.99 2.28 17.92
N ALA A 23 1.11 2.83 19.13
CA ALA A 23 0.00 3.52 19.79
C ALA A 23 -0.50 4.73 18.99
N VAL A 24 0.42 5.50 18.40
CA VAL A 24 0.08 6.60 17.50
C VAL A 24 -0.61 6.10 16.23
N ALA A 25 -0.11 5.03 15.61
CA ALA A 25 -0.73 4.46 14.41
C ALA A 25 -2.16 3.96 14.71
N LYS A 26 -2.39 3.33 15.87
CA LYS A 26 -3.72 2.89 16.31
C LYS A 26 -4.67 4.07 16.51
N GLU A 27 -4.21 5.13 17.16
CA GLU A 27 -5.00 6.36 17.35
C GLU A 27 -5.25 7.10 16.02
N PHE A 28 -4.26 7.09 15.12
CA PHE A 28 -4.34 7.77 13.84
C PHE A 28 -5.26 7.05 12.86
N LEU A 29 -5.18 5.73 12.77
CA LEU A 29 -5.94 4.94 11.79
C LEU A 29 -7.29 4.49 12.29
N GLN A 30 -7.54 4.47 13.61
CA GLN A 30 -8.80 4.02 14.21
C GLN A 30 -9.26 2.65 13.64
N PRO A 31 -8.40 1.61 13.62
CA PRO A 31 -8.63 0.38 12.84
C PRO A 31 -9.92 -0.35 13.22
N ARG A 32 -10.35 -0.24 14.49
CA ARG A 32 -11.64 -0.76 14.95
C ARG A 32 -12.81 -0.19 14.16
N HIS A 33 -12.72 1.09 13.80
CA HIS A 33 -13.75 1.80 13.07
C HIS A 33 -13.49 1.88 11.58
N THR A 34 -12.27 1.68 11.06
CA THR A 34 -11.90 1.90 9.65
C THR A 34 -11.50 0.64 8.89
N MET A 35 -11.11 -0.42 9.60
CA MET A 35 -10.58 -1.67 9.06
C MET A 35 -11.40 -2.87 9.56
N SER A 36 -12.72 -2.80 9.40
CA SER A 36 -13.63 -3.94 9.64
C SER A 36 -13.58 -4.53 11.06
N GLY A 37 -13.44 -3.68 12.08
CA GLY A 37 -13.42 -4.11 13.48
C GLY A 37 -12.07 -4.61 13.97
N PHE A 38 -11.00 -4.38 13.20
CA PHE A 38 -9.68 -4.86 13.55
C PHE A 38 -9.09 -4.15 14.78
N GLU A 39 -8.61 -4.92 15.75
CA GLU A 39 -7.90 -4.40 16.91
C GLU A 39 -6.43 -4.86 16.91
N TRP A 40 -5.52 -3.90 16.77
CA TRP A 40 -4.11 -4.14 17.07
C TRP A 40 -3.89 -4.33 18.58
N ARG A 41 -3.00 -5.27 18.92
CA ARG A 41 -2.53 -5.46 20.29
C ARG A 41 -1.56 -4.33 20.60
N ASN A 42 -1.68 -3.72 21.78
CA ASN A 42 -0.83 -2.59 22.19
C ASN A 42 0.62 -3.02 22.54
N GLN A 43 1.16 -4.09 21.94
CA GLN A 43 2.51 -4.58 22.24
C GLN A 43 3.45 -4.26 21.08
N ARG A 44 4.47 -3.44 21.38
CA ARG A 44 5.54 -3.14 20.42
C ARG A 44 6.30 -4.42 20.09
N GLY A 45 6.29 -4.81 18.82
CA GLY A 45 7.08 -5.95 18.33
C GLY A 45 6.31 -7.25 18.14
N SER A 46 5.06 -7.36 18.60
CA SER A 46 4.18 -8.51 18.32
C SER A 46 3.43 -8.37 16.99
N ASP A 47 3.12 -7.13 16.60
CA ASP A 47 2.25 -6.81 15.46
C ASP A 47 3.07 -6.13 14.34
N GLY A 48 2.92 -6.59 13.09
CA GLY A 48 3.51 -6.00 11.88
C GLY A 48 5.04 -6.11 11.70
N THR A 49 5.84 -6.35 12.74
CA THR A 49 7.33 -6.43 12.64
C THR A 49 7.81 -7.59 11.78
N VAL A 50 7.12 -8.73 11.85
CA VAL A 50 7.41 -9.90 11.03
C VAL A 50 7.19 -9.58 9.55
N PHE A 51 6.12 -8.86 9.21
CA PHE A 51 5.86 -8.42 7.85
C PHE A 51 6.83 -7.35 7.36
N VAL A 52 7.21 -6.37 8.19
CA VAL A 52 8.22 -5.37 7.79
C VAL A 52 9.56 -6.04 7.50
N ARG A 53 9.96 -7.03 8.30
CA ARG A 53 11.18 -7.81 8.06
C ARG A 53 11.06 -8.68 6.81
N ALA A 54 9.93 -9.36 6.64
CA ALA A 54 9.62 -10.16 5.47
C ALA A 54 9.68 -9.29 4.21
N LEU A 55 9.00 -8.14 4.17
CA LEU A 55 9.05 -7.22 3.03
C LEU A 55 10.44 -6.72 2.73
N ARG A 56 11.19 -6.28 3.74
CA ARG A 56 12.55 -5.77 3.52
C ARG A 56 13.44 -6.82 2.88
N SER A 57 13.30 -8.09 3.27
CA SER A 57 14.12 -9.17 2.72
C SER A 57 13.57 -9.71 1.39
N LEU A 58 12.25 -9.86 1.27
CA LEU A 58 11.57 -10.57 0.19
C LEU A 58 11.35 -9.64 -1.00
N VAL A 59 10.94 -8.39 -0.76
CA VAL A 59 10.77 -7.42 -1.84
C VAL A 59 12.12 -7.07 -2.44
N THR A 60 13.17 -6.79 -1.64
CA THR A 60 14.48 -6.45 -2.19
C THR A 60 15.13 -7.61 -2.95
N ALA A 61 15.00 -8.85 -2.46
CA ALA A 61 15.57 -10.02 -3.13
C ALA A 61 14.79 -10.43 -4.40
N ASN A 62 13.49 -10.15 -4.47
CA ASN A 62 12.64 -10.51 -5.60
C ASN A 62 12.35 -9.35 -6.56
N LEU A 63 12.73 -8.10 -6.22
CA LEU A 63 12.46 -6.92 -7.05
C LEU A 63 12.97 -7.09 -8.49
N PRO A 64 14.21 -7.56 -8.76
CA PRO A 64 14.67 -7.78 -10.13
C PRO A 64 13.80 -8.75 -10.94
N LYS A 65 13.13 -9.71 -10.29
CA LYS A 65 12.24 -10.66 -10.96
C LYS A 65 10.89 -10.05 -11.30
N ILE A 66 10.42 -9.11 -10.48
CA ILE A 66 9.10 -8.48 -10.60
C ILE A 66 9.16 -7.25 -11.51
N LEU A 67 10.32 -6.58 -11.62
CA LEU A 67 10.50 -5.36 -12.41
C LEU A 67 10.04 -5.46 -13.88
N PRO A 68 10.34 -6.53 -14.64
CA PRO A 68 9.84 -6.67 -16.02
C PRO A 68 8.31 -6.71 -16.12
N ASP A 69 7.66 -7.40 -15.18
CA ASP A 69 6.20 -7.50 -15.12
C ASP A 69 5.57 -6.15 -14.73
N LEU A 70 6.25 -5.38 -13.88
CA LEU A 70 5.83 -4.02 -13.52
C LEU A 70 5.95 -3.07 -14.70
N ASP A 71 7.07 -3.10 -15.44
CA ASP A 71 7.29 -2.23 -16.60
C ASP A 71 6.22 -2.46 -17.68
N SER A 72 6.00 -3.73 -18.04
CA SER A 72 4.96 -4.11 -19.00
C SER A 72 3.55 -3.77 -18.50
N GLY A 73 3.22 -4.09 -17.24
CA GLY A 73 1.92 -3.82 -16.65
C GLY A 73 1.59 -2.33 -16.52
N ILE A 74 2.57 -1.49 -16.22
CA ILE A 74 2.42 -0.02 -16.20
C ILE A 74 2.22 0.50 -17.63
N ALA A 75 3.04 0.05 -18.58
CA ALA A 75 2.94 0.48 -19.98
C ALA A 75 1.57 0.14 -20.58
N ASP A 76 1.05 -1.05 -20.29
CA ASP A 76 -0.26 -1.48 -20.77
C ASP A 76 -1.40 -0.71 -20.11
N GLN A 77 -1.32 -0.43 -18.81
CA GLN A 77 -2.31 0.40 -18.13
C GLN A 77 -2.34 1.83 -18.70
N ILE A 78 -1.18 2.43 -19.00
CA ILE A 78 -1.11 3.74 -19.67
C ILE A 78 -1.83 3.68 -21.03
N LYS A 79 -1.58 2.65 -21.84
CA LYS A 79 -2.25 2.49 -23.15
C LYS A 79 -3.77 2.35 -23.00
N ILE A 80 -4.23 1.56 -22.03
CA ILE A 80 -5.65 1.37 -21.74
C ILE A 80 -6.32 2.69 -21.37
N GLU A 81 -5.76 3.44 -20.42
CA GLU A 81 -6.35 4.70 -19.96
C GLU A 81 -6.32 5.77 -21.04
N LEU A 82 -5.24 5.87 -21.81
CA LEU A 82 -5.19 6.78 -22.94
C LEU A 82 -6.15 6.35 -24.06
N GLY A 83 -6.39 5.06 -24.25
CA GLY A 83 -7.33 4.52 -25.24
C GLY A 83 -8.80 4.89 -24.97
N LYS A 84 -9.18 5.06 -23.69
CA LYS A 84 -10.53 5.48 -23.27
C LYS A 84 -10.86 6.94 -23.60
N LEU A 85 -9.84 7.76 -23.89
CA LEU A 85 -9.99 9.19 -24.03
C LEU A 85 -10.11 9.58 -25.51
N SER A 86 -11.24 10.21 -25.84
CA SER A 86 -11.40 10.95 -27.08
C SER A 86 -10.52 12.20 -27.06
N GLY A 87 -9.55 12.27 -27.98
CA GLY A 87 -8.63 13.40 -28.10
C GLY A 87 -8.98 14.28 -29.30
N ALA A 88 -8.95 15.60 -29.13
CA ALA A 88 -8.94 16.54 -30.25
C ALA A 88 -7.49 16.72 -30.74
N HIS A 89 -7.27 16.66 -32.05
CA HIS A 89 -5.95 16.90 -32.68
C HIS A 89 -4.79 16.03 -32.13
N GLY A 90 -5.08 14.77 -31.75
CA GLY A 90 -4.07 13.85 -31.25
C GLY A 90 -3.55 14.15 -29.84
N ARG A 91 -4.13 15.13 -29.13
CA ARG A 91 -3.84 15.40 -27.72
C ARG A 91 -4.94 14.84 -26.83
N ARG A 92 -4.54 14.27 -25.69
CA ARG A 92 -5.43 13.74 -24.66
C ARG A 92 -5.09 14.42 -23.33
N SER A 93 -6.11 14.73 -22.53
CA SER A 93 -5.94 15.32 -21.21
C SER A 93 -6.28 14.28 -20.15
N VAL A 94 -5.44 14.17 -19.12
CA VAL A 94 -5.60 13.25 -18.00
C VAL A 94 -5.37 13.97 -16.69
N SER A 95 -6.12 13.59 -15.65
CA SER A 95 -5.78 13.99 -14.29
C SER A 95 -4.54 13.22 -13.85
N VAL A 96 -3.48 13.95 -13.48
CA VAL A 96 -2.22 13.36 -13.01
C VAL A 96 -2.47 12.45 -11.81
N PHE A 97 -3.20 12.95 -10.81
CA PHE A 97 -3.52 12.18 -9.61
C PHE A 97 -4.31 10.90 -9.94
N ALA A 98 -5.34 10.99 -10.78
CA ALA A 98 -6.14 9.83 -11.16
C ALA A 98 -5.32 8.79 -11.94
N MET A 99 -4.50 9.23 -12.88
CA MET A 99 -3.60 8.36 -13.64
C MET A 99 -2.59 7.68 -12.70
N VAL A 100 -1.88 8.45 -11.87
CA VAL A 100 -0.89 7.89 -10.93
C VAL A 100 -1.54 6.90 -9.97
N LYS A 101 -2.72 7.22 -9.42
CA LYS A 101 -3.47 6.31 -8.54
C LYS A 101 -3.75 4.96 -9.22
N LEU A 102 -4.17 4.97 -10.49
CA LEU A 102 -4.41 3.75 -11.27
C LEU A 102 -3.12 2.98 -11.55
N LEU A 103 -2.04 3.66 -11.94
CA LEU A 103 -0.75 3.03 -12.24
C LEU A 103 -0.13 2.40 -10.99
N VAL A 104 -0.15 3.11 -9.86
CA VAL A 104 0.32 2.59 -8.57
C VAL A 104 -0.57 1.43 -8.12
N GLY A 105 -1.89 1.52 -8.33
CA GLY A 105 -2.85 0.42 -8.16
C GLY A 105 -2.43 -0.85 -8.90
N ARG A 106 -2.21 -0.69 -10.20
CA ARG A 106 -1.83 -1.78 -11.09
C ARG A 106 -0.49 -2.40 -10.68
N ALA A 107 0.52 -1.56 -10.46
CA ALA A 107 1.85 -1.99 -10.03
C ALA A 107 1.79 -2.74 -8.69
N GLY A 108 1.03 -2.21 -7.72
CA GLY A 108 0.81 -2.87 -6.43
C GLY A 108 0.15 -4.23 -6.58
N CYS A 109 -0.87 -4.35 -7.42
CA CYS A 109 -1.53 -5.64 -7.69
C CYS A 109 -0.58 -6.66 -8.31
N ILE A 110 0.24 -6.26 -9.28
CA ILE A 110 1.24 -7.15 -9.90
C ILE A 110 2.28 -7.58 -8.87
N ALA A 111 2.79 -6.64 -8.06
CA ALA A 111 3.78 -6.96 -7.05
C ALA A 111 3.24 -7.92 -5.96
N PHE A 112 2.01 -7.70 -5.50
CA PHE A 112 1.42 -8.49 -4.43
C PHE A 112 0.86 -9.84 -4.87
N PHE A 113 0.17 -9.88 -6.01
CA PHE A 113 -0.58 -11.07 -6.45
C PHE A 113 0.02 -11.74 -7.69
N GLY A 114 1.09 -11.19 -8.25
CA GLY A 114 1.72 -11.67 -9.49
C GLY A 114 1.00 -11.24 -10.76
N HIS A 115 1.68 -11.42 -11.90
CA HIS A 115 1.18 -11.05 -13.22
C HIS A 115 -0.12 -11.79 -13.60
N ASP A 116 -0.23 -13.07 -13.26
CA ASP A 116 -1.40 -13.90 -13.59
C ASP A 116 -2.68 -13.49 -12.86
N MET A 117 -2.58 -12.88 -11.68
CA MET A 117 -3.73 -12.33 -10.96
C MET A 117 -4.02 -10.88 -11.34
N GLY A 118 -2.99 -10.11 -11.72
CA GLY A 118 -3.16 -8.77 -12.27
C GLY A 118 -3.89 -8.77 -13.61
N SER A 119 -3.60 -9.74 -14.48
CA SER A 119 -4.06 -9.73 -15.89
C SER A 119 -5.31 -10.59 -16.16
N ASN A 120 -5.77 -11.41 -15.22
CA ASN A 120 -6.91 -12.30 -15.44
C ASN A 120 -8.27 -11.62 -15.21
N GLU A 121 -9.01 -11.45 -16.31
CA GLU A 121 -10.46 -11.29 -16.30
C GLU A 121 -11.16 -12.43 -15.54
N VAL A 122 -10.58 -13.64 -15.50
CA VAL A 122 -11.20 -14.83 -14.87
C VAL A 122 -11.18 -14.77 -13.34
N LEU A 123 -10.12 -14.24 -12.71
CA LEU A 123 -10.15 -14.00 -11.26
C LEU A 123 -10.93 -12.73 -10.93
N THR A 124 -10.90 -11.72 -11.79
CA THR A 124 -11.83 -10.57 -11.69
C THR A 124 -13.29 -11.06 -11.75
N GLN A 125 -13.61 -12.00 -12.64
CA GLN A 125 -14.90 -12.68 -12.74
C GLN A 125 -15.15 -13.72 -11.63
N PHE A 126 -14.12 -14.31 -11.02
CA PHE A 126 -14.26 -15.19 -9.85
C PHE A 126 -14.52 -14.37 -8.57
N PHE A 127 -13.86 -13.22 -8.42
CA PHE A 127 -14.13 -12.21 -7.40
C PHE A 127 -15.53 -11.60 -7.58
N LEU A 128 -15.97 -11.36 -8.82
CA LEU A 128 -17.33 -10.96 -9.14
C LEU A 128 -18.34 -12.13 -9.04
N GLY A 129 -17.89 -13.36 -9.25
CA GLY A 129 -18.71 -14.57 -9.31
C GLY A 129 -19.10 -15.13 -7.94
N ILE A 130 -18.26 -14.93 -6.92
CA ILE A 130 -18.64 -15.12 -5.51
C ILE A 130 -19.53 -13.97 -4.99
N TYR A 131 -19.56 -12.85 -5.72
CA TYR A 131 -20.32 -11.62 -5.43
C TYR A 131 -21.55 -11.42 -6.33
N ASN A 132 -21.99 -12.47 -7.03
CA ASN A 132 -22.96 -12.37 -8.12
C ASN A 132 -24.42 -12.07 -7.70
N ASP A 133 -24.69 -11.89 -6.40
CA ASP A 133 -26.00 -11.40 -5.94
C ASP A 133 -26.04 -9.89 -5.70
N CYS A 134 -24.93 -9.14 -5.86
CA CYS A 134 -24.99 -7.70 -5.60
C CYS A 134 -24.66 -6.74 -6.74
N ILE A 135 -23.66 -6.90 -7.60
CA ILE A 135 -23.38 -5.82 -8.58
C ILE A 135 -22.90 -6.36 -9.93
N LYS A 136 -23.79 -6.26 -10.92
CA LYS A 136 -23.47 -6.31 -12.35
C LYS A 136 -22.91 -4.95 -12.80
N ALA A 137 -21.59 -4.74 -12.68
CA ALA A 137 -20.87 -3.77 -13.52
C ALA A 137 -19.36 -3.98 -13.38
N GLN A 138 -18.71 -4.24 -14.50
CA GLN A 138 -17.36 -3.78 -14.84
C GLN A 138 -16.18 -4.20 -13.95
N SER A 139 -15.18 -4.79 -14.59
CA SER A 139 -13.83 -5.16 -14.11
C SER A 139 -13.00 -4.02 -13.48
N SER A 140 -13.61 -2.86 -13.21
CA SER A 140 -13.05 -1.64 -12.59
C SER A 140 -13.12 -1.68 -11.05
N ASP A 141 -14.05 -2.45 -10.48
CA ASP A 141 -14.46 -2.27 -9.09
C ASP A 141 -13.40 -2.69 -8.06
N PHE A 142 -12.61 -3.74 -8.34
CA PHE A 142 -11.57 -4.18 -7.40
C PHE A 142 -10.39 -3.22 -7.37
N LEU A 143 -9.85 -2.82 -8.54
CA LEU A 143 -8.74 -1.87 -8.61
C LEU A 143 -9.14 -0.51 -8.01
N GLU A 144 -10.37 -0.07 -8.28
CA GLU A 144 -10.93 1.13 -7.66
C GLU A 144 -11.06 0.98 -6.14
N THR A 145 -11.61 -0.14 -5.66
CA THR A 145 -11.73 -0.43 -4.23
C THR A 145 -10.36 -0.39 -3.55
N VAL A 146 -9.40 -1.11 -4.10
CA VAL A 146 -8.04 -1.26 -3.55
C VAL A 146 -7.26 0.05 -3.55
N THR A 147 -7.48 0.91 -4.54
CA THR A 147 -6.84 2.23 -4.60
C THR A 147 -7.55 3.26 -3.71
N CYS A 148 -8.86 3.13 -3.48
CA CYS A 148 -9.64 4.08 -2.68
C CYS A 148 -9.71 3.73 -1.19
N VAL A 149 -9.49 2.46 -0.80
CA VAL A 149 -9.56 2.03 0.61
C VAL A 149 -8.59 2.82 1.49
N ALA A 150 -7.39 3.15 0.99
CA ALA A 150 -6.43 3.96 1.76
C ALA A 150 -7.00 5.35 2.09
N GLU A 151 -7.49 6.07 1.08
CA GLU A 151 -8.10 7.40 1.24
C GLU A 151 -9.29 7.36 2.19
N GLU A 152 -10.18 6.37 2.02
CA GLU A 152 -11.32 6.20 2.90
C GLU A 152 -10.91 5.94 4.34
N VAL A 153 -9.89 5.13 4.58
CA VAL A 153 -9.39 4.84 5.92
C VAL A 153 -8.87 6.12 6.57
N PHE A 154 -8.03 6.90 5.88
CA PHE A 154 -7.52 8.15 6.45
C PHE A 154 -8.61 9.18 6.71
N ILE A 155 -9.50 9.42 5.74
CA ILE A 155 -10.60 10.37 5.88
C ILE A 155 -11.53 9.95 7.02
N LYS A 156 -11.94 8.68 7.05
CA LYS A 156 -12.83 8.17 8.12
C LYS A 156 -12.15 8.19 9.47
N ALA A 157 -10.85 7.90 9.54
CA ALA A 157 -10.13 7.95 10.80
C ALA A 157 -10.15 9.37 11.39
N GLU A 158 -9.94 10.40 10.57
CA GLU A 158 -10.08 11.80 11.01
C GLU A 158 -11.50 12.13 11.46
N TYR A 159 -12.53 11.69 10.73
CA TYR A 159 -13.92 11.84 11.18
C TYR A 159 -14.16 11.15 12.53
N PHE A 160 -13.73 9.90 12.70
CA PHE A 160 -13.94 9.14 13.93
C PHE A 160 -13.17 9.71 15.12
N ARG A 161 -12.01 10.33 14.90
CA ARG A 161 -11.28 11.04 15.96
C ARG A 161 -12.06 12.23 16.52
N LEU A 162 -12.93 12.83 15.72
CA LEU A 162 -13.76 13.98 16.12
C LEU A 162 -15.12 13.56 16.71
N LEU A 163 -15.53 12.31 16.54
CA LEU A 163 -16.83 11.82 16.97
C LEU A 163 -16.76 11.13 18.35
N PRO A 164 -17.80 11.26 19.18
CA PRO A 164 -17.97 10.41 20.35
C PRO A 164 -18.08 8.92 19.96
N GLU A 165 -17.54 8.02 20.80
CA GLU A 165 -17.48 6.57 20.56
C GLU A 165 -18.83 5.95 20.17
N SER A 166 -19.92 6.39 20.80
CA SER A 166 -21.28 5.91 20.53
C SER A 166 -21.74 6.19 19.10
N ILE A 167 -21.35 7.34 18.54
CA ILE A 167 -21.68 7.74 17.16
C ILE A 167 -20.73 7.03 16.18
N ALA A 168 -19.44 6.97 16.52
CA ALA A 168 -18.45 6.26 15.71
C ALA A 168 -18.83 4.79 15.49
N ALA A 169 -19.31 4.09 16.54
CA ALA A 169 -19.77 2.71 16.46
C ALA A 169 -21.02 2.49 15.60
N ILE A 170 -21.87 3.51 15.44
CA ILE A 170 -23.07 3.44 14.59
C ILE A 170 -22.68 3.68 13.12
N VAL A 171 -21.90 4.74 12.87
CA VAL A 171 -21.50 5.17 11.52
C VAL A 171 -20.54 4.16 10.87
N SER A 172 -19.66 3.52 11.65
CA SER A 172 -18.73 2.49 11.16
C SER A 172 -19.41 1.22 10.63
N ARG A 173 -20.71 1.01 10.87
CA ARG A 173 -21.45 -0.15 10.35
C ARG A 173 -21.70 -0.10 8.84
N GLY A 174 -21.57 1.08 8.21
CA GLY A 174 -21.77 1.28 6.77
C GLY A 174 -20.52 1.07 5.90
N GLN A 175 -19.49 0.37 6.39
CA GLN A 175 -18.22 0.23 5.68
C GLN A 175 -18.24 -0.86 4.63
N ASN A 176 -18.53 -0.46 3.39
CA ASN A 176 -18.62 -1.39 2.28
C ASN A 176 -17.23 -1.74 1.70
N ARG A 177 -16.36 -0.75 1.43
CA ARG A 177 -15.10 -0.99 0.69
C ARG A 177 -14.01 -1.72 1.48
N SER A 178 -13.74 -1.35 2.73
CA SER A 178 -12.78 -2.07 3.59
C SER A 178 -13.21 -3.51 3.85
N ARG A 179 -14.52 -3.72 4.03
CA ARG A 179 -15.12 -5.05 4.14
C ARG A 179 -14.97 -5.87 2.86
N THR A 180 -15.25 -5.30 1.70
CA THR A 180 -15.04 -5.98 0.41
C THR A 180 -13.59 -6.38 0.22
N MET A 181 -12.63 -5.49 0.54
CA MET A 181 -11.21 -5.83 0.49
C MET A 181 -10.85 -6.96 1.47
N PHE A 182 -11.40 -6.92 2.70
CA PHE A 182 -11.21 -7.97 3.70
C PHE A 182 -11.74 -9.32 3.19
N GLU A 183 -12.98 -9.38 2.71
CA GLU A 183 -13.61 -10.61 2.22
C GLU A 183 -12.86 -11.18 1.00
N ALA A 184 -12.43 -10.31 0.08
CA ALA A 184 -11.61 -10.69 -1.06
C ALA A 184 -10.28 -11.31 -0.60
N LEU A 185 -9.50 -10.62 0.23
CA LEU A 185 -8.22 -11.11 0.73
C LEU A 185 -8.38 -12.37 1.58
N HIS A 186 -9.42 -12.46 2.40
CA HIS A 186 -9.73 -13.63 3.20
C HIS A 186 -9.87 -14.88 2.34
N SER A 187 -10.64 -14.79 1.26
CA SER A 187 -10.82 -15.92 0.33
C SER A 187 -9.49 -16.37 -0.29
N ILE A 188 -8.60 -15.43 -0.64
CA ILE A 188 -7.29 -15.74 -1.23
C ILE A 188 -6.38 -16.40 -0.21
N VAL A 189 -6.24 -15.80 0.96
CA VAL A 189 -5.35 -16.28 2.02
C VAL A 189 -5.79 -17.66 2.49
N GLU A 190 -7.09 -17.86 2.71
CA GLU A 190 -7.65 -19.14 3.12
C GLU A 190 -7.41 -20.22 2.05
N ARG A 191 -7.64 -19.90 0.77
CA ARG A 191 -7.38 -20.84 -0.33
C ARG A 191 -5.90 -21.20 -0.42
N ARG A 192 -4.99 -20.22 -0.30
CA ARG A 192 -3.54 -20.45 -0.37
C ARG A 192 -3.01 -21.28 0.79
N ARG A 193 -3.48 -21.02 2.02
CA ARG A 193 -3.14 -21.87 3.19
C ARG A 193 -3.63 -23.31 3.01
N ARG A 194 -4.79 -23.53 2.38
CA ARG A 194 -5.30 -24.88 2.07
C ARG A 194 -4.50 -25.59 0.98
N MET A 195 -3.92 -24.87 0.02
CA MET A 195 -3.16 -25.45 -1.10
C MET A 195 -1.67 -25.70 -0.76
N GLN A 196 -1.15 -25.10 0.32
CA GLN A 196 0.22 -25.36 0.80
C GLN A 196 0.48 -26.83 1.12
N ASP A 197 -0.55 -27.62 1.42
CA ASP A 197 -0.43 -29.04 1.71
C ASP A 197 -0.20 -29.93 0.46
N GLY A 198 -0.05 -29.38 -0.76
CA GLY A 198 0.20 -30.24 -1.93
C GLY A 198 0.52 -29.66 -3.32
N ALA A 199 0.75 -28.35 -3.53
CA ALA A 199 0.98 -27.83 -4.90
C ALA A 199 2.02 -26.71 -5.04
N LEU A 200 2.61 -26.61 -6.24
CA LEU A 200 3.49 -25.52 -6.73
C LEU A 200 2.72 -24.19 -6.74
N LEU A 201 2.78 -23.45 -5.64
CA LEU A 201 2.17 -22.13 -5.53
C LEU A 201 2.97 -21.08 -6.31
N THR A 202 2.27 -20.15 -6.97
CA THR A 202 2.86 -18.93 -7.52
C THR A 202 3.55 -18.17 -6.39
N ARG A 203 4.85 -17.95 -6.51
CA ARG A 203 5.68 -17.30 -5.49
C ARG A 203 5.65 -15.78 -5.69
N ASP A 204 4.63 -15.14 -5.14
CA ASP A 204 4.47 -13.69 -5.10
C ASP A 204 4.62 -13.14 -3.67
N VAL A 205 4.60 -11.81 -3.52
CA VAL A 205 4.75 -11.17 -2.21
C VAL A 205 3.64 -11.60 -1.25
N LEU A 206 2.41 -11.83 -1.70
CA LEU A 206 1.34 -12.31 -0.82
C LEU A 206 1.64 -13.70 -0.25
N GLN A 207 2.14 -14.63 -1.08
CA GLN A 207 2.50 -15.98 -0.62
C GLN A 207 3.63 -15.92 0.41
N ASP A 208 4.64 -15.09 0.13
CA ASP A 208 5.75 -14.80 1.02
C ASP A 208 5.26 -14.23 2.37
N LEU A 209 4.27 -13.32 2.36
CA LEU A 209 3.64 -12.82 3.59
C LEU A 209 2.91 -13.95 4.34
N ILE A 210 2.10 -14.76 3.67
CA ILE A 210 1.36 -15.86 4.30
C ILE A 210 2.31 -16.85 4.99
N GLU A 211 3.44 -17.18 4.35
CA GLU A 211 4.45 -18.11 4.90
C GLU A 211 5.21 -17.56 6.09
N ASN A 212 5.46 -16.25 6.10
CA ASN A 212 6.14 -15.59 7.21
C ASN A 212 5.19 -15.22 8.35
N ALA A 213 3.87 -15.36 8.17
CA ALA A 213 2.91 -15.10 9.24
C ALA A 213 3.12 -16.11 10.40
N PRO A 214 3.07 -15.65 11.67
CA PRO A 214 3.11 -16.55 12.82
C PRO A 214 2.08 -17.68 12.75
N SER A 215 2.49 -18.89 13.13
CA SER A 215 1.65 -20.09 13.01
C SER A 215 0.38 -20.04 13.87
N ASP A 216 0.41 -19.26 14.95
CA ASP A 216 -0.72 -19.05 15.87
C ASP A 216 -1.74 -18.02 15.35
N TRP A 217 -1.45 -17.35 14.23
CA TRP A 217 -2.39 -16.38 13.66
C TRP A 217 -3.55 -17.05 12.91
N SER A 218 -4.76 -16.62 13.28
CA SER A 218 -5.96 -16.90 12.51
C SER A 218 -5.90 -16.26 11.12
N VAL A 219 -6.63 -16.83 10.16
CA VAL A 219 -6.74 -16.26 8.80
C VAL A 219 -7.23 -14.80 8.83
N PRO A 220 -8.31 -14.45 9.58
CA PRO A 220 -8.72 -13.06 9.72
C PRO A 220 -7.63 -12.13 10.24
N ARG A 221 -6.78 -12.60 11.18
CA ARG A 221 -5.68 -11.78 11.70
C ARG A 221 -4.64 -11.50 10.62
N CYS A 222 -4.23 -12.54 9.90
CA CYS A 222 -3.28 -12.40 8.79
C CYS A 222 -3.79 -11.44 7.71
N VAL A 223 -5.08 -11.53 7.34
CA VAL A 223 -5.72 -10.66 6.34
C VAL A 223 -5.69 -9.19 6.76
N HIS A 224 -6.05 -8.87 8.00
CA HIS A 224 -6.06 -7.48 8.46
C HIS A 224 -4.68 -6.84 8.46
N GLU A 225 -3.64 -7.61 8.79
CA GLU A 225 -2.26 -7.11 8.72
C GLU A 225 -1.81 -6.89 7.27
N ILE A 226 -2.16 -7.78 6.34
CA ILE A 226 -1.93 -7.59 4.90
C ILE A 226 -2.67 -6.34 4.39
N MET A 227 -3.91 -6.11 4.82
CA MET A 227 -4.65 -4.89 4.51
C MET A 227 -3.96 -3.65 5.07
N GLY A 228 -3.51 -3.69 6.33
CA GLY A 228 -2.79 -2.57 6.96
C GLY A 228 -1.52 -2.22 6.20
N LEU A 229 -0.76 -3.22 5.78
CA LEU A 229 0.39 -3.05 4.92
C LEU A 229 0.02 -2.38 3.59
N TRP A 230 -1.03 -2.87 2.93
CA TRP A 230 -1.50 -2.32 1.67
C TRP A 230 -1.89 -0.85 1.81
N ILE A 231 -2.72 -0.52 2.81
CA ILE A 231 -3.18 0.84 3.12
C ILE A 231 -2.00 1.77 3.36
N GLY A 232 -1.02 1.34 4.16
CA GLY A 232 0.17 2.14 4.46
C GLY A 232 1.03 2.42 3.21
N ALA A 233 1.24 1.38 2.39
CA ALA A 233 2.02 1.52 1.16
C ALA A 233 1.33 2.48 0.16
N PHE A 234 0.05 2.25 -0.11
CA PHE A 234 -0.72 3.05 -1.07
C PHE A 234 -0.93 4.50 -0.61
N GLY A 235 -1.22 4.69 0.68
CA GLY A 235 -1.38 6.01 1.28
C GLY A 235 -0.19 6.92 1.08
N THR A 236 1.02 6.35 0.98
CA THR A 236 2.26 7.11 0.82
C THR A 236 2.70 7.19 -0.65
N LEU A 237 2.59 6.09 -1.40
CA LEU A 237 3.17 5.99 -2.74
C LEU A 237 2.39 6.82 -3.78
N VAL A 238 1.06 6.85 -3.71
CA VAL A 238 0.22 7.64 -4.63
C VAL A 238 0.53 9.15 -4.56
N PRO A 239 0.50 9.80 -3.38
CA PRO A 239 0.86 11.22 -3.31
C PRO A 239 2.33 11.46 -3.69
N THR A 240 3.26 10.61 -3.25
CA THR A 240 4.69 10.74 -3.60
C THR A 240 4.91 10.71 -5.11
N ALA A 241 4.35 9.73 -5.80
CA ALA A 241 4.47 9.62 -7.25
C ALA A 241 3.74 10.78 -7.98
N THR A 242 2.62 11.26 -7.43
CA THR A 242 1.90 12.42 -7.97
C THR A 242 2.76 13.67 -7.92
N TYR A 243 3.38 13.95 -6.77
CA TYR A 243 4.26 15.09 -6.60
C TYR A 243 5.52 14.98 -7.46
N ALA A 244 6.12 13.79 -7.57
CA ALA A 244 7.26 13.58 -8.47
C ALA A 244 6.91 13.92 -9.93
N VAL A 245 5.72 13.55 -10.40
CA VAL A 245 5.26 13.94 -11.74
C VAL A 245 5.06 15.45 -11.85
N LEU A 246 4.44 16.09 -10.85
CA LEU A 246 4.24 17.54 -10.84
C LEU A 246 5.57 18.32 -10.78
N ASP A 247 6.56 17.80 -10.06
CA ASP A 247 7.90 18.38 -9.96
C ASP A 247 8.66 18.30 -11.29
N LEU A 248 8.44 17.24 -12.09
CA LEU A 248 8.96 17.16 -13.47
C LEU A 248 8.37 18.26 -14.36
N TYR A 249 7.07 18.57 -14.21
CA TYR A 249 6.44 19.67 -14.95
C TYR A 249 6.97 21.04 -14.53
N SER A 250 7.32 21.18 -13.25
CA SER A 250 7.81 22.45 -12.68
C SER A 250 9.30 22.68 -12.96
N HIS A 251 10.08 21.62 -13.19
CA HIS A 251 11.52 21.68 -13.43
C HIS A 251 11.88 20.93 -14.73
N PRO A 252 11.54 21.49 -15.90
CA PRO A 252 11.76 20.83 -17.18
C PRO A 252 13.23 20.54 -17.49
N ASP A 253 14.16 21.28 -16.87
CA ASP A 253 15.61 21.06 -16.99
C ASP A 253 16.03 19.67 -16.51
N ASN A 254 15.27 19.04 -15.61
CA ASN A 254 15.51 17.69 -15.13
C ASN A 254 15.10 16.62 -16.15
N ILE A 255 14.21 16.93 -17.10
CA ILE A 255 13.63 15.95 -18.02
C ILE A 255 14.70 15.37 -18.95
N VAL A 256 15.55 16.22 -19.54
CA VAL A 256 16.56 15.77 -20.51
C VAL A 256 17.60 14.85 -19.88
N PRO A 257 18.22 15.19 -18.72
CA PRO A 257 19.13 14.28 -18.03
C PRO A 257 18.48 12.95 -17.62
N LEU A 258 17.26 12.99 -17.07
CA LEU A 258 16.54 11.77 -16.68
C LEU A 258 16.23 10.88 -17.88
N GLN A 259 15.80 11.46 -19.01
CA GLN A 259 15.60 10.70 -20.24
C GLN A 259 16.89 10.10 -20.78
N ALA A 260 18.03 10.79 -20.65
CA ALA A 260 19.33 10.27 -21.07
C ALA A 260 19.75 9.07 -20.21
N GLU A 261 19.54 9.13 -18.90
CA GLU A 261 19.77 8.01 -17.99
C GLU A 261 18.87 6.81 -18.32
N LEU A 262 17.57 7.05 -18.52
CA LEU A 262 16.58 6.00 -18.81
C LEU A 262 16.71 5.37 -20.21
N ARG A 263 17.23 6.10 -21.20
CA ARG A 263 17.53 5.54 -22.54
C ARG A 263 18.91 4.91 -22.63
N GLY A 264 19.75 5.12 -21.62
CA GLY A 264 21.09 4.58 -21.55
C GLY A 264 21.14 3.12 -21.10
N PRO A 265 22.35 2.54 -21.01
CA PRO A 265 22.53 1.17 -20.51
C PRO A 265 22.13 1.00 -19.03
N ALA A 266 22.11 2.10 -18.28
CA ALA A 266 21.73 2.14 -16.86
C ALA A 266 20.32 1.59 -16.61
N PHE A 267 19.36 1.84 -17.51
CA PHE A 267 18.01 1.31 -17.36
C PHE A 267 17.94 -0.21 -17.53
N SER A 268 18.71 -0.77 -18.46
CA SER A 268 18.80 -2.23 -18.61
C SER A 268 19.47 -2.88 -17.40
N GLU A 269 20.50 -2.25 -16.83
CA GLU A 269 21.12 -2.68 -15.58
C GLU A 269 20.14 -2.62 -14.41
N PHE A 270 19.33 -1.55 -14.32
CA PHE A 270 18.27 -1.42 -13.33
C PHE A 270 17.22 -2.53 -13.46
N LEU A 271 16.74 -2.85 -14.65
CA LEU A 271 15.79 -3.96 -14.82
C LEU A 271 16.38 -5.30 -14.36
N ALA A 272 17.69 -5.50 -14.53
CA ALA A 272 18.37 -6.73 -14.13
C ALA A 272 18.75 -6.80 -12.64
N THR A 273 19.02 -5.66 -12.00
CA THR A 273 19.62 -5.60 -10.66
C THR A 273 18.80 -4.83 -9.63
N SER A 274 17.78 -4.09 -10.06
CA SER A 274 17.04 -3.07 -9.29
C SER A 274 17.89 -1.90 -8.77
N GLN A 275 19.08 -1.68 -9.33
CA GLN A 275 20.02 -0.62 -8.94
C GLN A 275 20.52 0.13 -10.18
N GLY A 276 21.08 1.33 -9.99
CA GLY A 276 21.82 2.01 -11.06
C GLY A 276 21.09 3.16 -11.77
N LEU A 277 20.12 3.81 -11.13
CA LEU A 277 19.49 5.05 -11.62
C LEU A 277 19.74 6.24 -10.67
N PRO A 278 21.00 6.68 -10.51
CA PRO A 278 21.35 7.69 -9.50
C PRO A 278 20.68 9.06 -9.72
N LEU A 279 20.44 9.48 -10.97
CA LEU A 279 19.76 10.76 -11.23
C LEU A 279 18.27 10.67 -10.90
N LEU A 280 17.61 9.58 -11.29
CA LEU A 280 16.22 9.32 -10.90
C LEU A 280 16.08 9.24 -9.37
N ASP A 281 16.99 8.52 -8.70
CA ASP A 281 16.98 8.40 -7.24
C ASP A 281 17.14 9.76 -6.57
N ALA A 282 18.09 10.59 -7.02
CA ALA A 282 18.30 11.94 -6.49
C ALA A 282 17.08 12.84 -6.72
N PHE A 283 16.46 12.76 -7.91
CA PHE A 283 15.25 13.50 -8.23
C PHE A 283 14.07 13.10 -7.32
N LEU A 284 13.84 11.80 -7.14
CA LEU A 284 12.76 11.30 -6.29
C LEU A 284 13.00 11.68 -4.82
N GLN A 285 14.24 11.61 -4.34
CA GLN A 285 14.59 12.05 -2.99
C GLN A 285 14.31 13.54 -2.78
N GLU A 286 14.64 14.39 -3.75
CA GLU A 286 14.39 15.82 -3.67
C GLU A 286 12.90 16.16 -3.75
N SER A 287 12.15 15.48 -4.63
CA SER A 287 10.69 15.61 -4.70
C SER A 287 10.02 15.24 -3.38
N MET A 288 10.46 14.13 -2.77
CA MET A 288 10.01 13.74 -1.43
C MET A 288 10.38 14.77 -0.38
N ARG A 289 11.61 15.32 -0.40
CA ARG A 289 12.05 16.35 0.55
C ARG A 289 11.18 17.61 0.50
N LEU A 290 10.68 17.97 -0.68
CA LEU A 290 9.86 19.17 -0.90
C LEU A 290 8.39 18.95 -0.58
N SER A 291 7.85 17.78 -0.92
CA SER A 291 6.42 17.52 -0.88
C SER A 291 5.97 16.79 0.38
N PHE A 292 6.87 16.06 1.04
CA PHE A 292 6.55 15.21 2.17
C PHE A 292 6.84 15.92 3.50
N SER A 293 5.82 16.59 4.03
CA SER A 293 5.85 17.18 5.39
C SER A 293 5.32 16.18 6.43
N GLU A 294 5.97 15.03 6.58
CA GLU A 294 5.59 14.12 7.65
C GLU A 294 6.06 14.63 9.02
N SER A 295 5.12 14.76 9.95
CA SER A 295 5.43 14.96 11.36
C SER A 295 5.60 13.60 12.04
N SER A 296 6.81 13.29 12.49
CA SER A 296 7.05 12.07 13.27
C SER A 296 6.41 12.22 14.65
N LYS A 297 5.35 11.45 14.91
CA LYS A 297 4.62 11.44 16.20
C LYS A 297 4.98 10.17 16.98
N ARG A 298 5.20 10.32 18.27
CA ARG A 298 5.38 9.21 19.22
C ARG A 298 4.52 9.48 20.46
N ALA A 299 3.74 8.49 20.89
CA ALA A 299 2.95 8.59 22.10
C ALA A 299 3.73 7.96 23.26
N PRO A 300 3.64 8.50 24.49
CA PRO A 300 4.19 7.84 25.66
C PRO A 300 3.54 6.47 25.80
N GLU A 301 4.34 5.43 26.04
CA GLU A 301 3.79 4.12 26.35
C GLU A 301 3.16 4.21 27.74
N ARG A 302 1.83 4.17 27.82
CA ARG A 302 1.16 4.04 29.11
C ARG A 302 1.49 2.64 29.61
N ASN A 303 2.31 2.55 30.66
CA ASN A 303 2.35 1.36 31.51
C ASN A 303 0.90 1.02 31.80
N GLN A 304 0.51 -0.23 31.52
CA GLN A 304 -0.74 -0.76 32.04
C GLN A 304 -0.68 -0.59 33.56
N GLU A 305 -1.33 0.45 34.07
CA GLU A 305 -1.67 0.54 35.48
C GLU A 305 -2.55 -0.67 35.77
N MET A 306 -1.95 -1.60 36.51
CA MET A 306 -2.54 -2.52 37.47
C MET A 306 -3.91 -3.09 37.09
N ASN A 307 -3.92 -4.40 36.82
CA ASN A 307 -5.02 -5.26 37.23
C ASN A 307 -5.47 -4.83 38.64
N GLY A 308 -6.65 -4.21 38.71
CA GLY A 308 -7.43 -4.18 39.93
C GLY A 308 -8.06 -5.55 40.08
N ASP A 309 -7.56 -6.29 41.05
CA ASP A 309 -8.25 -7.43 41.66
C ASP A 309 -9.66 -7.04 42.15
#